data_AF-N6Y7K8-F1
#
_entry.id   AF-N6Y7K8-F1
#
_cell.length_a   1.000
_cell.length_b   1.000
_cell.length_c   1.000
_cell.angle_alpha   90.00
_cell.angle_beta   90.00
_cell.angle_gamma   90.00
#
_symmetry.space_group_name_H-M   'P 1'
#
loop_
_entity.id
_entity.type
_entity.pdbx_description
1 polymer ?
#
loop_
_entity_poly.entity_id
_entity_poly.type
_entity_poly.pdbx_seq_one_letter_code
_entity_poly.pdbx_strand_id
1 'polypeptide(L)' 'MPIIGGSIVAVSDSQIASEALEAIGQLYGVEREAAELDIDARQRLREAKARPILERLHAWLLQRRTQVPNGSGIARAIDY' A
#
# COMPACT_ATOMS: atom_id res chain seq x y z
N MET A 1 -7.35 19.56 -32.28
CA MET A 1 -8.14 20.03 -31.12
C MET A 1 -8.56 18.79 -30.32
N PRO A 2 -7.92 18.47 -29.19
CA PRO A 2 -8.14 17.24 -28.45
C PRO A 2 -8.97 17.48 -27.18
N ILE A 3 -9.94 16.61 -26.86
CA ILE A 3 -10.27 16.33 -25.45
C ILE A 3 -10.72 14.87 -25.33
N ILE A 4 -9.75 13.96 -25.22
CA ILE A 4 -10.01 12.63 -24.68
C ILE A 4 -10.16 12.84 -23.18
N GLY A 5 -11.41 12.83 -22.71
CA GLY A 5 -11.72 12.76 -21.29
C GLY A 5 -11.23 11.43 -20.75
N GLY A 6 -9.99 11.41 -20.25
CA GLY A 6 -9.49 10.33 -19.44
C GLY A 6 -10.39 10.23 -18.21
N SER A 7 -11.14 9.13 -18.11
CA SER A 7 -11.83 8.76 -16.88
C SER A 7 -10.79 8.69 -15.77
N ILE A 8 -10.70 9.74 -14.95
CA ILE A 8 -10.06 9.66 -13.65
C ILE A 8 -10.94 8.71 -12.85
N VAL A 9 -10.54 7.44 -12.75
CA VAL A 9 -11.20 6.48 -11.88
C VAL A 9 -11.01 7.01 -10.46
N ALA A 10 -12.00 7.74 -9.97
CA ALA A 10 -12.03 8.22 -8.59
C ALA A 10 -12.16 6.99 -7.69
N VAL A 11 -11.03 6.59 -7.09
CA VAL A 11 -11.06 5.50 -6.12
C VAL A 11 -11.58 6.03 -4.79
N SER A 12 -12.55 5.33 -4.20
CA SER A 12 -13.20 5.74 -2.95
C SER A 12 -12.34 5.43 -1.71
N ASP A 13 -12.56 6.16 -0.62
CA ASP A 13 -11.94 5.94 0.70
C ASP A 13 -12.09 4.49 1.18
N SER A 14 -13.21 3.84 0.86
CA SER A 14 -13.47 2.44 1.18
C SER A 14 -12.52 1.48 0.45
N GLN A 15 -12.24 1.73 -0.83
CA GLN A 15 -11.31 0.90 -1.59
C GLN A 15 -9.86 1.14 -1.13
N ILE A 16 -9.51 2.36 -0.72
CA ILE A 16 -8.21 2.64 -0.08
C ILE A 16 -8.07 1.84 1.22
N ALA A 17 -9.08 1.89 2.07
CA ALA A 17 -9.09 1.16 3.34
C ALA A 17 -8.97 -0.35 3.10
N SER A 18 -9.68 -0.90 2.10
CA SER A 18 -9.62 -2.32 1.76
C SER A 18 -8.23 -2.77 1.34
N GLU A 19 -7.57 -2.08 0.42
CA GLU A 19 -6.22 -2.45 -0.04
C GLU A 19 -5.16 -2.29 1.07
N ALA A 20 -5.29 -1.27 1.92
CA ALA A 20 -4.42 -1.12 3.08
C ALA A 20 -4.60 -2.26 4.09
N LEU A 21 -5.85 -2.63 4.41
CA LEU A 21 -6.16 -3.74 5.31
C LEU A 21 -5.66 -5.08 4.75
N GLU A 22 -5.80 -5.32 3.45
CA GLU A 22 -5.29 -6.52 2.80
C GLU A 22 -3.77 -6.61 2.91
N ALA A 23 -3.05 -5.52 2.59
CA ALA A 23 -1.59 -5.48 2.70
C ALA A 23 -1.12 -5.71 4.15
N ILE A 24 -1.80 -5.11 5.13
CA ILE A 24 -1.53 -5.34 6.56
C ILE A 24 -1.77 -6.81 6.93
N GLY A 25 -2.86 -7.42 6.45
CA GLY A 25 -3.16 -8.84 6.66
C GLY A 25 -2.06 -9.75 6.11
N GLN A 26 -1.54 -9.45 4.91
CA GLN A 26 -0.42 -10.19 4.32
C GLN A 26 0.84 -10.06 5.16
N LEU A 27 1.16 -8.87 5.66
CA LEU A 27 2.32 -8.65 6.54
C LEU A 27 2.22 -9.42 7.86
N TYR A 28 1.04 -9.45 8.49
CA TYR A 28 0.81 -10.30 9.67
C TYR A 28 0.98 -11.80 9.36
N GLY A 29 0.61 -12.23 8.15
CA GLY A 29 0.91 -13.59 7.67
C GLY A 29 2.41 -13.88 7.66
N VAL A 30 3.21 -12.95 7.11
CA VAL A 30 4.67 -13.07 7.07
C VAL A 30 5.27 -13.06 8.47
N GLU A 31 4.81 -12.19 9.37
CA GLU A 31 5.33 -12.13 10.74
C GLU A 31 4.97 -13.39 11.56
N ARG A 32 3.81 -14.02 11.30
CA ARG A 32 3.49 -15.32 11.90
C ARG A 32 4.42 -16.43 11.44
N GLU A 33 4.75 -16.46 10.15
CA GLU A 33 5.73 -17.43 9.62
C GLU A 33 7.15 -17.15 10.17
N ALA A 34 7.48 -15.88 10.35
CA ALA A 34 8.75 -15.46 10.94
C ALA A 34 8.87 -15.81 12.44
N ALA A 35 7.77 -15.96 13.16
CA ALA A 35 7.78 -16.18 14.61
C ALA A 35 8.54 -17.45 15.02
N GLU A 36 8.49 -18.49 14.20
CA GLU A 36 9.14 -19.79 14.44
C GLU A 36 10.59 -19.85 13.93
N LEU A 37 11.10 -18.77 13.32
CA LEU A 37 12.42 -18.73 12.69
C LEU A 37 13.46 -18.03 13.57
N ASP A 38 14.73 -18.39 13.36
CA ASP A 38 15.87 -17.67 13.93
C ASP A 38 16.02 -16.26 13.33
N ILE A 39 16.87 -15.43 13.95
CA ILE A 39 17.02 -14.02 13.59
C ILE A 39 17.36 -13.82 12.11
N ASP A 40 18.29 -14.61 11.56
CA ASP A 40 18.78 -14.48 10.19
C ASP A 40 17.76 -14.99 9.16
N ALA A 41 17.06 -16.08 9.48
CA ALA A 41 15.98 -16.61 8.66
C ALA A 41 14.77 -15.66 8.65
N ARG A 42 14.44 -15.02 9.78
CA ARG A 42 13.41 -13.97 9.83
C ARG A 42 13.76 -12.79 8.93
N GLN A 43 15.01 -12.33 8.96
CA GLN A 43 15.43 -11.22 8.12
C GLN A 43 15.29 -11.57 6.64
N ARG A 44 15.79 -12.74 6.23
CA ARG A 44 15.64 -13.24 4.85
C ARG A 44 14.17 -13.39 4.44
N LEU A 45 13.31 -13.86 5.34
CA LEU A 45 11.88 -14.00 5.07
C LEU A 45 11.20 -12.64 4.86
N ARG A 46 11.51 -11.64 5.70
CA ARG A 46 11.01 -10.26 5.53
C ARG A 46 11.51 -9.65 4.22
N GLU A 47 12.78 -9.85 3.90
CA GLU A 47 13.38 -9.39 2.64
C GLU A 47 12.71 -10.00 1.41
N ALA A 48 12.35 -11.29 1.47
CA ALA A 48 11.75 -12.01 0.36
C ALA A 48 10.25 -11.76 0.23
N LYS A 49 9.52 -11.62 1.35
CA LYS A 49 8.05 -11.57 1.35
C LYS A 49 7.48 -10.24 1.80
N ALA A 50 7.94 -9.68 2.93
CA ALA A 50 7.38 -8.45 3.47
C ALA A 50 7.77 -7.21 2.65
N ARG A 51 9.03 -7.12 2.19
CA ARG A 51 9.54 -6.00 1.40
C ARG A 51 8.74 -5.74 0.11
N PRO A 52 8.48 -6.72 -0.77
CA PRO A 52 7.70 -6.45 -1.98
C PRO A 52 6.23 -6.05 -1.70
N ILE A 53 5.65 -6.51 -0.58
CA ILE A 53 4.30 -6.08 -0.15
C ILE A 53 4.33 -4.59 0.24
N LEU A 54 5.30 -4.19 1.05
CA LEU A 54 5.48 -2.80 1.48
C LEU A 54 5.81 -1.88 0.30
N GLU A 55 6.68 -2.30 -0.60
CA GLU A 55 7.04 -1.52 -1.80
C GLU A 55 5.82 -1.29 -2.70
N ARG A 56 5.02 -2.34 -2.95
CA ARG A 56 3.78 -2.24 -3.73
C ARG A 56 2.78 -1.31 -3.05
N LEU A 57 2.59 -1.44 -1.73
CA LEU A 57 1.71 -0.57 -0.96
C LEU A 57 2.17 0.89 -1.02
N HIS A 58 3.47 1.13 -0.84
CA HIS A 58 4.06 2.47 -0.88
C HIS A 58 3.93 3.12 -2.26
N ALA A 59 4.26 2.40 -3.34
CA ALA A 59 4.10 2.90 -4.71
C ALA A 59 2.64 3.25 -5.01
N TRP A 60 1.71 2.41 -4.56
CA TRP A 60 0.27 2.63 -4.71
C TRP A 60 -0.23 3.85 -3.92
N LEU A 61 0.24 4.05 -2.68
CA LEU A 61 -0.07 5.24 -1.88
C LEU A 61 0.45 6.52 -2.56
N LEU A 62 1.70 6.50 -3.04
CA LEU A 62 2.30 7.62 -3.77
C LEU A 62 1.52 7.96 -5.04
N GLN A 63 1.13 6.94 -5.82
CA GLN A 63 0.32 7.14 -7.02
C GLN A 63 -1.03 7.78 -6.68
N ARG A 64 -1.67 7.39 -5.57
CA ARG A 64 -2.94 7.99 -5.12
C ARG A 64 -2.78 9.42 -4.63
N ARG A 65 -1.68 9.76 -3.97
CA ARG A 65 -1.37 11.14 -3.58
C ARG A 65 -1.43 12.10 -4.77
N THR A 66 -0.98 11.66 -5.94
CA THR A 66 -0.99 12.49 -7.16
C THR A 66 -2.37 12.63 -7.83
N GLN A 67 -3.31 11.74 -7.50
CA GLN A 67 -4.65 11.68 -8.13
C GLN A 67 -5.75 12.31 -7.28
N VAL A 68 -5.47 12.60 -6.01
CA VAL A 68 -6.44 13.13 -5.06
C VAL A 68 -6.25 14.65 -4.94
N PRO A 69 -7.33 15.47 -5.01
CA PRO A 69 -7.21 16.91 -4.83
C PRO A 69 -6.57 17.28 -3.48
N ASN A 70 -5.67 18.26 -3.51
CA ASN A 70 -5.04 18.81 -2.30
C ASN A 70 -6.12 19.18 -1.27
N GLY A 71 -6.03 18.61 -0.06
CA GLY A 71 -6.93 18.90 1.07
C GLY A 71 -7.94 17.81 1.45
N SER A 72 -8.04 16.71 0.69
CA SER A 72 -8.86 15.56 1.11
C SER A 72 -8.30 14.89 2.38
N GLY A 73 -9.16 14.16 3.11
CA GLY A 73 -8.74 13.41 4.31
C GLY A 73 -7.65 12.37 4.02
N ILE A 74 -7.67 11.78 2.83
CA ILE A 74 -6.66 10.81 2.37
C ILE A 74 -5.32 11.49 2.07
N ALA A 75 -5.33 12.67 1.43
CA ALA A 75 -4.09 13.39 1.14
C ALA A 75 -3.31 13.69 2.42
N ARG A 76 -4.01 14.14 3.48
CA ARG A 76 -3.41 14.34 4.81
C ARG A 76 -2.93 13.05 5.47
N ALA A 77 -3.63 11.93 5.28
CA ALA A 77 -3.22 10.64 5.84
C ALA A 77 -2.02 10.03 5.10
N ILE A 78 -1.83 10.34 3.82
CA ILE A 78 -0.65 9.93 3.04
C ILE A 78 0.55 10.85 3.31
N ASP A 79 0.31 12.12 3.65
CA ASP A 79 1.34 13.14 3.90
C ASP A 79 2.01 13.07 5.30
N TYR A 80 1.48 12.29 6.24
CA TYR A 80 1.97 12.17 7.62
C TYR A 80 2.96 11.01 7.78
#